data_AF-A0A968HPU5-F1
#
_entry.id   AF-A0A968HPU5-F1
#
_cell.length_a   1.000
_cell.length_b   1.000
_cell.length_c   1.000
_cell.angle_alpha   90.00
_cell.angle_beta   90.00
_cell.angle_gamma   90.00
#
_symmetry.space_group_name_H-M   'P 1'
#
loop_
_entity.id
_entity.type
_entity.pdbx_description
1 polymer ?
#
loop_
_entity_poly.entity_id
_entity_poly.type
_entity_poly.pdbx_seq_one_letter_code
_entity_poly.pdbx_strand_id
1 'polypeptide(L)'
;MRLCCSLVISLVLAACAPSPTPPDPPAAPVSDALVIGETFTLDSRVLGETRRINVFVPTIYGATIDAPLPVLYMPDGGMGEDFLHVVGLVQVSVSNGTMRPFMVVGIENTQRRRDMTGPTTNPKDREIAPVVGGSAEFRRFLAEELVPAVQARYRTTDEAAIVGES
;
A
#
# COMPACT_ATOMS: atom_id res chain seq x y z
N MET A 1 -60.43 61.38 32.80
CA MET A 1 -59.19 62.02 33.29
C MET A 1 -58.19 60.90 33.56
N ARG A 2 -57.00 60.99 32.96
CA ARG A 2 -56.07 59.88 32.68
C ARG A 2 -55.49 59.28 33.97
N LEU A 3 -55.55 57.96 34.13
CA LEU A 3 -54.84 57.21 35.18
C LEU A 3 -53.76 56.34 34.49
N CYS A 4 -52.53 56.85 34.48
CA CYS A 4 -51.34 56.17 33.95
C CYS A 4 -50.84 55.16 34.99
N CYS A 5 -51.08 53.87 34.75
CA CYS A 5 -50.47 52.78 35.52
C CYS A 5 -49.13 52.43 34.85
N SER A 6 -48.01 52.88 35.42
CA SER A 6 -46.66 52.56 34.91
C SER A 6 -46.25 51.18 35.42
N LEU A 7 -46.24 50.20 34.53
CA LEU A 7 -45.71 48.86 34.78
C LEU A 7 -44.19 48.88 34.54
N VAL A 8 -43.40 48.74 35.59
CA VAL A 8 -41.94 48.63 35.51
C VAL A 8 -41.59 47.17 35.21
N ILE A 9 -41.10 46.90 33.99
CA ILE A 9 -40.55 45.59 33.60
C ILE A 9 -39.06 45.61 33.91
N SER A 10 -38.65 44.92 34.99
CA SER A 10 -37.23 44.67 35.28
C SER A 10 -36.71 43.53 34.40
N LEU A 11 -35.87 43.89 33.43
CA LEU A 11 -35.14 42.97 32.56
C LEU A 11 -33.95 42.39 33.34
N VAL A 12 -34.02 41.12 33.75
CA VAL A 12 -32.89 40.40 34.36
C VAL A 12 -32.00 39.87 33.24
N LEU A 13 -30.87 40.53 33.01
CA LEU A 13 -29.78 40.06 32.15
C LEU A 13 -29.03 38.92 32.88
N ALA A 14 -29.36 37.67 32.57
CA ALA A 14 -28.56 36.52 32.98
C ALA A 14 -27.24 36.51 32.19
N ALA A 15 -26.14 36.91 32.84
CA ALA A 15 -24.81 36.80 32.27
C ALA A 15 -24.39 35.33 32.23
N CYS A 16 -24.41 34.71 31.05
CA CYS A 16 -23.75 33.42 30.83
C CYS A 16 -22.23 33.62 30.97
N ALA A 17 -21.65 33.17 32.08
CA ALA A 17 -20.21 33.04 32.19
C ALA A 17 -19.72 31.87 31.31
N PRO A 18 -18.65 32.02 30.52
CA PRO A 18 -18.09 30.91 29.76
C PRO A 18 -17.50 29.87 30.71
N SER A 19 -17.89 28.61 30.53
CA SER A 19 -17.30 27.47 31.22
C SER A 19 -15.80 27.39 30.89
N PRO A 20 -14.91 27.05 31.85
CA PRO A 20 -13.51 26.82 31.56
C PRO A 20 -13.39 25.65 30.58
N THR A 21 -12.76 25.88 29.43
CA THR A 21 -12.42 24.83 28.47
C THR A 21 -11.45 23.85 29.15
N PRO A 22 -11.69 22.54 29.08
CA PRO A 22 -10.72 21.57 29.58
C PRO A 22 -9.39 21.75 28.84
N PRO A 23 -8.25 21.56 29.52
CA PRO A 23 -6.94 21.66 28.89
C PRO A 23 -6.85 20.65 27.75
N ASP A 24 -6.25 21.06 26.63
CA ASP A 24 -5.98 20.16 25.52
C ASP A 24 -5.16 18.96 26.02
N PRO A 25 -5.49 17.73 25.56
CA PRO A 25 -4.68 16.57 25.90
C PRO A 25 -3.23 16.81 25.47
N PRO A 26 -2.24 16.32 26.24
CA PRO A 26 -0.84 16.47 25.88
C PRO A 26 -0.61 15.92 24.48
N ALA A 27 0.12 16.68 23.66
CA ALA A 27 0.49 16.26 22.31
C ALA A 27 1.14 14.87 22.38
N ALA A 28 0.63 13.93 21.58
CA ALA A 28 1.20 12.60 21.50
C ALA A 28 2.69 12.70 21.11
N PRO A 29 3.56 11.82 21.64
CA PRO A 29 4.96 11.80 21.26
C PRO A 29 5.08 11.62 19.75
N VAL A 30 5.93 12.45 19.12
CA VAL A 30 6.23 12.36 17.69
C VAL A 30 7.11 11.13 17.49
N SER A 31 6.64 10.18 16.68
CA SER A 31 7.38 8.96 16.32
C SER A 31 7.75 8.99 14.83
N ASP A 32 8.96 8.56 14.52
CA ASP A 32 9.38 8.34 13.14
C ASP A 32 8.76 7.06 12.56
N ALA A 33 8.53 7.05 11.24
CA ALA A 33 8.05 5.87 10.53
C ALA A 33 9.16 4.81 10.43
N LEU A 34 8.81 3.55 10.72
CA LEU A 34 9.67 2.41 10.42
C LEU A 34 9.51 2.08 8.92
N VAL A 35 10.58 2.29 8.15
CA VAL A 35 10.58 2.09 6.70
C VAL A 35 11.53 0.95 6.35
N ILE A 36 11.04 -0.04 5.61
CA ILE A 36 11.82 -1.18 5.13
C ILE A 36 12.21 -1.08 3.65
N GLY A 37 11.54 -0.19 2.91
CA GLY A 37 11.62 -0.08 1.46
C GLY A 37 10.75 1.08 0.99
N GLU A 38 10.36 1.06 -0.28
CA GLU A 38 9.55 2.12 -0.89
C GLU A 38 8.25 1.60 -1.47
N THR A 39 7.27 2.49 -1.60
CA THR A 39 6.04 2.22 -2.34
C THR A 39 5.84 3.31 -3.37
N PHE A 40 5.50 2.92 -4.61
CA PHE A 40 4.97 3.83 -5.62
C PHE A 40 3.66 3.32 -6.20
N THR A 41 2.92 4.20 -6.87
CA THR A 41 1.70 3.85 -7.60
C THR A 41 1.94 3.88 -9.10
N LEU A 42 1.20 3.04 -9.82
CA LEU A 42 1.22 2.94 -11.28
C LEU A 42 -0.21 2.90 -11.80
N ASP A 43 -0.60 3.90 -12.59
CA ASP A 43 -1.89 3.92 -13.25
C ASP A 43 -1.85 3.00 -14.48
N SER A 44 -2.48 1.83 -14.37
CA SER A 44 -2.47 0.81 -15.41
C SER A 44 -3.54 1.09 -16.46
N ARG A 45 -3.12 1.23 -17.73
CA ARG A 45 -4.07 1.31 -18.86
C ARG A 45 -4.59 -0.07 -19.22
N VAL A 46 -3.75 -1.09 -19.06
CA VAL A 46 -4.12 -2.49 -19.30
C VAL A 46 -5.22 -2.97 -18.36
N LEU A 47 -5.13 -2.63 -17.06
CA LEU A 47 -6.10 -3.03 -16.04
C LEU A 47 -7.20 -1.98 -15.81
N GLY A 48 -6.98 -0.73 -16.22
CA GLY A 48 -7.93 0.37 -16.00
C GLY A 48 -8.02 0.82 -14.54
N GLU A 49 -6.98 0.58 -13.75
CA GLU A 49 -6.93 0.88 -12.31
C GLU A 49 -5.51 1.26 -11.85
N THR A 50 -5.41 1.94 -10.71
CA THR A 50 -4.13 2.24 -10.07
C THR A 50 -3.62 1.03 -9.29
N ARG A 51 -2.38 0.64 -9.49
CA ARG A 51 -1.70 -0.43 -8.75
C ARG A 51 -0.68 0.13 -7.78
N ARG A 52 -0.65 -0.42 -6.57
CA ARG A 52 0.33 -0.09 -5.54
C ARG A 52 1.47 -1.11 -5.56
N ILE A 53 2.69 -0.62 -5.71
CA ILE A 53 3.89 -1.44 -5.93
C ILE A 53 4.86 -1.18 -4.78
N ASN A 54 5.27 -2.24 -4.09
CA ASN A 54 6.25 -2.19 -3.00
C ASN A 54 7.60 -2.67 -3.52
N VAL A 55 8.69 -1.99 -3.16
CA VAL A 55 10.04 -2.33 -3.60
C VAL A 55 10.96 -2.45 -2.39
N PHE A 56 11.74 -3.53 -2.39
CA PHE A 56 12.75 -3.80 -1.38
C PHE A 56 14.10 -4.11 -2.03
N VAL A 57 15.15 -3.50 -1.52
CA VAL A 57 16.54 -3.76 -1.92
C VAL A 57 17.30 -4.26 -0.69
N PRO A 58 17.83 -5.49 -0.72
CA PRO A 58 18.59 -6.02 0.40
C PRO A 58 19.91 -5.27 0.58
N THR A 59 20.37 -5.19 1.81
CA THR A 59 21.69 -4.66 2.17
C THR A 59 22.65 -5.80 2.51
N ILE A 60 23.95 -5.56 2.39
CA ILE A 60 24.99 -6.49 2.85
C ILE A 60 25.76 -5.79 3.97
N TYR A 61 25.70 -6.32 5.19
CA TYR A 61 26.27 -5.68 6.39
C TYR A 61 25.85 -4.22 6.58
N GLY A 62 24.59 -3.89 6.25
CA GLY A 62 24.05 -2.53 6.34
C GLY A 62 24.48 -1.59 5.21
N ALA A 63 25.32 -2.05 4.27
CA ALA A 63 25.69 -1.28 3.09
C ALA A 63 24.70 -1.54 1.94
N THR A 64 24.36 -0.46 1.25
CA THR A 64 23.59 -0.51 0.00
C THR A 64 24.43 -1.13 -1.12
N ILE A 65 23.77 -1.89 -1.99
CA ILE A 65 24.44 -2.50 -3.14
C ILE A 65 24.49 -1.49 -4.28
N ASP A 66 25.69 -1.04 -4.66
CA ASP A 66 25.92 -0.12 -5.78
C ASP A 66 26.14 -0.86 -7.11
N ALA A 67 25.18 -1.71 -7.49
CA ALA A 67 25.20 -2.44 -8.74
C ALA A 67 23.78 -2.70 -9.23
N PRO A 68 23.56 -2.87 -10.56
CA PRO A 68 22.27 -3.31 -11.06
C PRO A 68 21.90 -4.69 -10.49
N LEU A 69 20.64 -4.86 -10.07
CA LEU A 69 20.17 -6.11 -9.46
C LEU A 69 19.19 -6.86 -10.38
N PRO A 70 19.18 -8.20 -10.34
CA PRO A 70 18.06 -8.96 -10.89
C PRO A 70 16.79 -8.68 -10.07
N VAL A 71 15.63 -8.79 -10.73
CA VAL A 71 14.34 -8.46 -10.12
C VAL A 71 13.52 -9.71 -9.85
N LEU A 72 13.04 -9.84 -8.61
CA LEU A 72 12.08 -10.85 -8.20
C LEU A 72 10.70 -10.19 -8.05
N TYR A 73 9.82 -10.42 -9.02
CA TYR A 73 8.43 -9.96 -8.97
C TYR A 73 7.58 -10.89 -8.12
N MET A 74 6.69 -10.32 -7.33
CA MET A 74 5.88 -11.05 -6.35
C MET A 74 4.43 -10.56 -6.41
N PRO A 75 3.50 -11.30 -7.05
CA PRO A 75 2.08 -11.21 -6.74
C PRO A 75 1.85 -11.47 -5.25
N ASP A 76 0.74 -10.99 -4.70
CA ASP A 76 0.49 -11.03 -3.24
C ASP A 76 1.56 -10.25 -2.44
N GLY A 77 2.11 -9.19 -3.06
CA GLY A 77 3.22 -8.39 -2.56
C GLY A 77 2.81 -7.08 -1.89
N GLY A 78 1.60 -7.00 -1.35
CA GLY A 78 1.09 -5.92 -0.53
C GLY A 78 1.67 -5.88 0.89
N MET A 79 1.60 -4.72 1.55
CA MET A 79 2.11 -4.58 2.93
C MET A 79 1.28 -5.35 3.97
N GLY A 80 0.00 -5.64 3.65
CA GLY A 80 -0.86 -6.53 4.43
C GLY A 80 -0.92 -7.96 3.90
N GLU A 81 -0.02 -8.32 2.98
CA GLU A 81 0.06 -9.63 2.33
C GLU A 81 1.43 -10.26 2.68
N ASP A 82 2.06 -11.01 1.78
CA ASP A 82 3.26 -11.80 2.10
C ASP A 82 4.57 -11.03 1.96
N PHE A 83 4.53 -9.77 1.49
CA PHE A 83 5.72 -8.99 1.17
C PHE A 83 6.73 -8.93 2.33
N LEU A 84 6.26 -8.63 3.56
CA LEU A 84 7.12 -8.50 4.74
C LEU A 84 7.84 -9.80 5.10
N HIS A 85 7.16 -10.94 4.96
CA HIS A 85 7.74 -12.25 5.25
C HIS A 85 8.83 -12.59 4.23
N VAL A 86 8.55 -12.38 2.95
CA VAL A 86 9.48 -12.71 1.86
C VAL A 86 10.71 -11.80 1.90
N VAL A 87 10.55 -10.48 2.04
CA VAL A 87 11.71 -9.56 2.07
C VAL A 87 12.60 -9.77 3.29
N GLY A 88 12.02 -10.16 4.43
CA GLY A 88 12.78 -10.54 5.62
C GLY A 88 13.66 -11.78 5.36
N LEU A 89 13.10 -12.82 4.73
CA LEU A 89 13.85 -14.01 4.35
C LEU A 89 14.93 -13.69 3.30
N VAL A 90 14.60 -12.88 2.31
CA VAL A 90 15.56 -12.38 1.30
C VAL A 90 16.72 -11.66 1.98
N GLN A 91 16.45 -10.73 2.90
CA GLN A 91 17.49 -9.98 3.61
C GLN A 91 18.41 -10.89 4.42
N VAL A 92 17.86 -11.85 5.18
CA VAL A 92 18.67 -12.79 5.97
C VAL A 92 19.51 -13.68 5.06
N SER A 93 18.93 -14.16 3.96
CA SER A 93 19.59 -15.08 3.02
C SER A 93 20.67 -14.40 2.20
N VAL A 94 20.52 -13.11 1.90
CA VAL A 94 21.57 -12.28 1.28
C VAL A 94 22.68 -12.00 2.28
N SER A 95 22.34 -11.60 3.51
CA SER A 95 23.33 -11.30 4.55
C SER A 95 24.19 -12.50 4.96
N ASN A 96 23.63 -13.71 4.92
CA ASN A 96 24.36 -14.94 5.24
C ASN A 96 25.00 -15.63 4.02
N GLY A 97 24.84 -15.06 2.81
CA GLY A 97 25.43 -15.56 1.58
C GLY A 97 24.79 -16.83 1.00
N THR A 98 23.64 -17.27 1.52
CA THR A 98 22.90 -18.42 0.98
C THR A 98 22.12 -18.09 -0.29
N MET A 99 21.86 -16.81 -0.53
CA MET A 99 21.20 -16.32 -1.73
C MET A 99 21.95 -15.10 -2.27
N ARG A 100 22.10 -15.00 -3.59
CA ARG A 100 22.57 -13.76 -4.22
C ARG A 100 21.52 -12.63 -4.06
N PRO A 101 21.90 -11.36 -4.10
CA PRO A 101 20.95 -10.25 -3.98
C PRO A 101 19.96 -10.16 -5.13
N PHE A 102 18.68 -9.97 -4.80
CA PHE A 102 17.59 -9.62 -5.72
C PHE A 102 16.87 -8.38 -5.20
N MET A 103 16.49 -7.47 -6.10
CA MET A 103 15.48 -6.46 -5.80
C MET A 103 14.11 -7.14 -5.82
N VAL A 104 13.33 -7.00 -4.76
CA VAL A 104 11.99 -7.60 -4.67
C VAL A 104 10.96 -6.53 -5.01
N VAL A 105 10.07 -6.84 -5.96
CA VAL A 105 8.98 -5.96 -6.39
C VAL A 105 7.65 -6.66 -6.09
N GLY A 106 7.00 -6.23 -5.01
CA GLY A 106 5.69 -6.70 -4.57
C GLY A 106 4.55 -5.97 -5.25
N ILE A 107 3.56 -6.73 -5.73
CA ILE A 107 2.36 -6.22 -6.39
C ILE A 107 1.18 -6.45 -5.44
N GLU A 108 0.68 -5.37 -4.83
CA GLU A 108 -0.47 -5.42 -3.93
C GLU A 108 -1.74 -5.77 -4.71
N ASN A 109 -2.59 -6.65 -4.17
CA ASN A 109 -3.84 -6.99 -4.84
C ASN A 109 -4.88 -5.88 -4.74
N THR A 110 -5.64 -5.70 -5.82
CA THR A 110 -6.96 -5.04 -5.79
C THR A 110 -8.06 -6.10 -5.80
N GLN A 111 -7.95 -7.08 -6.71
CA GLN A 111 -8.87 -8.20 -6.83
C GLN A 111 -8.12 -9.48 -7.20
N ARG A 112 -7.52 -10.13 -6.20
CA ARG A 112 -6.65 -11.32 -6.36
C ARG A 112 -7.23 -12.40 -7.26
N ARG A 113 -8.50 -12.79 -7.04
CA ARG A 113 -9.14 -13.87 -7.80
C ARG A 113 -9.34 -13.52 -9.28
N ARG A 114 -9.52 -12.25 -9.64
CA ARG A 114 -9.52 -11.79 -11.03
C ARG A 114 -8.14 -11.97 -11.64
N ASP A 115 -7.12 -11.42 -10.98
CA ASP A 115 -5.77 -11.31 -11.52
C ASP A 115 -5.02 -12.65 -11.59
N MET A 116 -5.32 -13.58 -10.66
CA MET A 116 -4.59 -14.86 -10.51
C MET A 116 -5.28 -16.07 -11.13
N THR A 117 -6.42 -15.90 -11.81
CA THR A 117 -7.15 -17.02 -12.42
C THR A 117 -7.34 -16.89 -13.92
N GLY A 118 -7.35 -18.03 -14.61
CA GLY A 118 -7.75 -18.12 -16.02
C GLY A 118 -9.27 -18.05 -16.19
N PRO A 119 -9.75 -17.74 -17.40
CA PRO A 119 -11.19 -17.71 -17.66
C PRO A 119 -11.82 -19.07 -17.38
N THR A 120 -13.05 -19.06 -16.84
CA THR A 120 -13.79 -20.27 -16.50
C THR A 120 -15.24 -20.22 -16.96
N THR A 121 -15.72 -21.36 -17.44
CA THR A 121 -17.13 -21.62 -17.76
C THR A 121 -17.83 -22.45 -16.68
N ASN A 122 -17.10 -22.93 -15.67
CA ASN A 122 -17.67 -23.73 -14.58
C ASN A 122 -18.44 -22.81 -13.62
N PRO A 123 -19.75 -23.04 -13.41
CA PRO A 123 -20.54 -22.23 -12.47
C PRO A 123 -20.00 -22.24 -11.05
N LYS A 124 -19.41 -23.36 -10.59
CA LYS A 124 -18.86 -23.48 -9.23
C LYS A 124 -17.71 -22.52 -8.96
N ASP A 125 -16.88 -22.25 -9.96
CA ASP A 125 -15.76 -21.33 -9.81
C ASP A 125 -16.26 -19.89 -9.57
N ARG A 126 -17.44 -19.55 -10.11
CA ARG A 126 -18.09 -18.26 -9.93
C ARG A 126 -18.81 -18.12 -8.58
N GLU A 127 -19.07 -19.23 -7.89
CA GLU A 127 -19.57 -19.21 -6.51
C GLU A 127 -18.47 -18.76 -5.53
N ILE A 128 -17.19 -19.03 -5.85
CA ILE A 128 -16.04 -18.69 -5.00
C ILE A 128 -15.70 -17.19 -5.09
N ALA A 129 -15.76 -16.60 -6.29
CA ALA A 129 -15.51 -15.18 -6.49
C ALA A 129 -16.36 -14.62 -7.66
N PRO A 130 -16.95 -13.42 -7.49
CA PRO A 130 -17.80 -12.81 -8.52
C PRO A 130 -17.03 -12.39 -9.77
N VAL A 131 -15.72 -12.16 -9.65
CA VAL A 131 -14.85 -11.75 -10.75
C VAL A 131 -13.61 -12.66 -10.78
N VAL A 132 -13.44 -13.36 -11.90
CA VAL A 132 -12.37 -14.33 -12.18
C VAL A 132 -11.93 -14.20 -13.64
N GLY A 133 -10.76 -14.73 -13.98
CA GLY A 133 -10.35 -14.92 -15.36
C GLY A 133 -9.51 -13.82 -16.00
N GLY A 134 -9.07 -12.83 -15.24
CA GLY A 134 -8.27 -11.69 -15.71
C GLY A 134 -6.75 -11.93 -15.73
N SER A 135 -6.28 -13.18 -15.59
CA SER A 135 -4.83 -13.45 -15.60
C SER A 135 -4.12 -13.10 -16.90
N ALA A 136 -4.82 -13.05 -18.04
CA ALA A 136 -4.22 -12.62 -19.29
C ALA A 136 -3.89 -11.12 -19.26
N GLU A 137 -4.83 -10.30 -18.80
CA GLU A 137 -4.68 -8.87 -18.60
C GLU A 137 -3.63 -8.58 -17.53
N PHE A 138 -3.61 -9.33 -16.43
CA PHE A 138 -2.60 -9.18 -15.40
C PHE A 138 -1.19 -9.46 -15.93
N ARG A 139 -0.98 -10.55 -16.68
CA ARG A 139 0.31 -10.83 -17.33
C ARG A 139 0.70 -9.73 -18.33
N ARG A 140 -0.27 -9.17 -19.06
CA ARG A 140 -0.04 -8.07 -19.99
C ARG A 140 0.38 -6.80 -19.25
N PHE A 141 -0.25 -6.48 -18.12
CA PHE A 141 0.16 -5.40 -17.23
C PHE A 141 1.61 -5.56 -16.75
N LEU A 142 1.99 -6.77 -16.32
CA LEU A 142 3.36 -7.03 -15.89
C LEU A 142 4.36 -6.72 -17.01
N ALA A 143 4.12 -7.27 -18.21
CA ALA A 143 5.03 -7.17 -19.33
C ALA A 143 5.10 -5.76 -19.96
N GLU A 144 3.96 -5.12 -20.15
CA GLU A 144 3.86 -3.87 -20.92
C GLU A 144 3.98 -2.61 -20.05
N GLU A 145 3.71 -2.72 -18.74
CA GLU A 145 3.64 -1.54 -17.87
C GLU A 145 4.57 -1.66 -16.67
N LEU A 146 4.44 -2.71 -15.84
CA LEU A 146 5.19 -2.80 -14.59
C LEU A 146 6.69 -3.02 -14.80
N VAL A 147 7.08 -4.00 -15.63
CA VAL A 147 8.50 -4.30 -15.90
C VAL A 147 9.21 -3.07 -16.47
N PRO A 148 8.70 -2.39 -17.52
CA PRO A 148 9.29 -1.15 -18.00
C PRO A 148 9.33 -0.03 -16.94
N ALA A 149 8.28 0.10 -16.12
CA ALA A 149 8.23 1.12 -15.08
C ALA A 149 9.28 0.92 -13.98
N VAL A 150 9.60 -0.34 -13.64
CA VAL A 150 10.65 -0.71 -12.69
C VAL A 150 12.04 -0.45 -13.31
N GLN A 151 12.26 -0.91 -14.55
CA GLN A 151 13.54 -0.69 -15.26
C GLN A 151 13.86 0.80 -15.47
N ALA A 152 12.83 1.65 -15.62
CA ALA A 152 13.01 3.09 -15.74
C ALA A 152 13.34 3.79 -14.40
N ARG A 153 12.91 3.22 -13.27
CA ARG A 153 13.10 3.80 -11.93
C ARG A 153 14.37 3.32 -11.25
N TYR A 154 14.78 2.08 -11.51
CA TYR A 154 15.83 1.41 -10.78
C TYR A 154 16.90 0.85 -11.70
N ARG A 155 18.11 0.70 -11.16
CA ARG A 155 19.20 0.01 -11.84
C ARG A 155 18.97 -1.49 -11.73
N THR A 156 18.46 -2.09 -12.79
CA THR A 156 18.20 -3.53 -12.87
C THR A 156 19.05 -4.20 -13.94
N THR A 157 19.27 -5.51 -13.81
CA THR A 157 19.76 -6.34 -14.91
C THR A 157 18.61 -6.80 -15.80
N ASP A 158 18.90 -7.51 -16.88
CA ASP A 158 17.89 -8.17 -17.73
C ASP A 158 17.31 -9.46 -17.10
N GLU A 159 17.94 -9.97 -16.04
CA GLU A 159 17.46 -11.14 -15.30
C GLU A 159 16.26 -10.77 -14.41
N ALA A 160 15.14 -11.47 -14.62
CA ALA A 160 13.93 -11.34 -13.84
C ALA A 160 13.32 -12.71 -13.53
N ALA A 161 12.70 -12.82 -12.37
CA ALA A 161 11.93 -13.98 -11.94
C ALA A 161 10.59 -13.54 -11.34
N ILE A 162 9.65 -14.46 -11.25
CA ILE A 162 8.38 -14.26 -10.55
C ILE A 162 8.18 -15.38 -9.53
N VAL A 163 7.74 -15.04 -8.32
CA VAL A 163 7.41 -16.00 -7.25
C VAL A 163 5.96 -15.80 -6.83
N GLY A 164 5.19 -16.88 -6.77
CA GLY A 164 3.79 -16.85 -6.35
C GLY A 164 3.44 -18.08 -5.52
N GLU A 165 2.44 -17.95 -4.67
CA GLU A 165 1.95 -18.97 -3.74
C GLU A 165 0.41 -19.01 -3.76
N SER A 166 -0.21 -20.13 -3.35
CA SER A 166 -1.67 -20.28 -3.30
C SER A 166 -2.16 -21.15 -2.16
#